data_AF-H6RUY0-F1
#
_entry.id   AF-H6RUY0-F1
#
_cell.length_a   1.000
_cell.length_b   1.000
_cell.length_c   1.000
_cell.angle_alpha   90.00
_cell.angle_beta   90.00
_cell.angle_gamma   90.00
#
_symmetry.space_group_name_H-M   'P 1'
#
loop_
_entity.id
_entity.type
_entity.pdbx_description
1 polymer ?
#
loop_
_entity_poly.entity_id
_entity_poly.type
_entity_poly.pdbx_seq_one_letter_code
_entity_poly.pdbx_strand_id
1 'polypeptide(L)'
;MTGPIRDWAYDVEPPDDGWIWVPDPEEDLAAWAQAACADLFVTGPAEVELADQLRSVARRLRERAPDTGALWIPDPVYGVLATLVTDRVRVAGTPEELVAEYRFAADPGLAPPQVAIVQLPAGPAVRVRRLETVANGLGAEQLIETVTHLVLPPGIVDVDDAPTAIELVVTWTLLQEGDEFAQMAAEAAGRLRIVPG
;
A
#
# COMPACT_ATOMS: atom_id res chain seq x y z
N MET A 1 0.99 17.88 27.19
CA MET A 1 1.07 16.44 26.88
C MET A 1 -0.35 15.94 26.75
N THR A 2 -0.80 15.70 25.53
CA THR A 2 -2.08 15.03 25.24
C THR A 2 -1.93 13.56 25.62
N GLY A 3 -2.93 12.99 26.31
CA GLY A 3 -2.92 11.59 26.71
C GLY A 3 -3.03 10.63 25.51
N PRO A 4 -2.89 9.32 25.74
CA PRO A 4 -3.05 8.31 24.69
C PRO A 4 -4.45 8.37 24.04
N ILE A 5 -4.49 8.30 22.71
CA ILE A 5 -5.70 8.26 21.90
C ILE A 5 -5.94 6.79 21.50
N ARG A 6 -7.06 6.23 21.98
CA ARG A 6 -7.45 4.81 21.77
C ARG A 6 -8.61 4.64 20.78
N ASP A 7 -9.40 5.69 20.59
CA ASP A 7 -10.53 5.69 19.67
C ASP A 7 -10.17 6.55 18.46
N TRP A 8 -9.76 5.89 17.38
CA TRP A 8 -9.25 6.55 16.19
C TRP A 8 -9.43 5.68 14.95
N ALA A 9 -9.56 6.35 13.82
CA ALA A 9 -9.47 5.80 12.49
C ALA A 9 -8.40 6.54 11.70
N TYR A 10 -8.12 6.06 10.50
CA TYR A 10 -7.30 6.78 9.55
C TYR A 10 -7.94 6.72 8.17
N ASP A 11 -7.59 7.68 7.35
CA ASP A 11 -8.01 7.78 5.97
C ASP A 11 -6.80 8.06 5.09
N VAL A 12 -6.83 7.55 3.87
CA VAL A 12 -5.79 7.75 2.85
C VAL A 12 -6.48 8.06 1.54
N GLU A 13 -6.31 9.29 1.07
CA GLU A 13 -6.76 9.68 -0.26
C GLU A 13 -5.71 9.30 -1.31
N PRO A 14 -6.12 8.74 -2.46
CA PRO A 14 -5.17 8.43 -3.52
C PRO A 14 -4.58 9.72 -4.10
N PRO A 15 -3.35 9.66 -4.65
CA PRO A 15 -2.67 10.84 -5.21
C PRO A 15 -3.36 11.38 -6.48
N ASP A 16 -4.01 10.52 -7.25
CA ASP A 16 -4.72 10.84 -8.49
C ASP A 16 -5.96 9.95 -8.71
N ASP A 17 -6.67 10.20 -9.82
CA ASP A 17 -7.92 9.50 -10.18
C ASP A 17 -7.69 8.12 -10.83
N GLY A 18 -6.44 7.68 -11.01
CA GLY A 18 -6.08 6.39 -11.59
C GLY A 18 -6.20 5.22 -10.60
N TRP A 19 -6.57 5.49 -9.35
CA TRP A 19 -6.70 4.50 -8.29
C TRP A 19 -8.13 3.99 -8.16
N ILE A 20 -8.27 2.66 -8.19
CA ILE A 20 -9.54 1.97 -7.95
C ILE A 20 -9.44 1.20 -6.63
N TRP A 21 -10.29 1.55 -5.67
CA TRP A 21 -10.38 0.85 -4.40
C TRP A 21 -10.88 -0.58 -4.59
N VAL A 22 -10.21 -1.51 -3.89
CA VAL A 22 -10.65 -2.90 -3.80
C VAL A 22 -11.92 -2.93 -2.96
N PRO A 23 -12.96 -3.66 -3.40
CA PRO A 23 -14.26 -3.66 -2.73
C PRO A 23 -14.21 -4.48 -1.44
N ASP A 24 -15.09 -4.15 -0.51
CA ASP A 24 -15.19 -4.75 0.82
C ASP A 24 -15.33 -6.28 0.73
N PRO A 25 -14.89 -7.07 1.72
CA PRO A 25 -14.88 -8.53 1.65
C PRO A 25 -16.21 -9.19 1.25
N GLU A 26 -17.33 -8.57 1.60
CA GLU A 26 -18.71 -9.04 1.33
C GLU A 26 -19.19 -8.74 -0.10
N GLU A 27 -18.53 -7.84 -0.82
CA GLU A 27 -18.92 -7.43 -2.17
C GLU A 27 -18.46 -8.45 -3.23
N ASP A 28 -19.25 -8.59 -4.30
CA ASP A 28 -18.97 -9.49 -5.42
C ASP A 28 -17.82 -8.95 -6.30
N LEU A 29 -16.68 -9.64 -6.29
CA LEU A 29 -15.50 -9.28 -7.08
C LEU A 29 -15.74 -9.28 -8.59
N ALA A 30 -16.62 -10.15 -9.10
CA ALA A 30 -16.93 -10.19 -10.53
C ALA A 30 -17.78 -9.00 -10.94
N ALA A 31 -18.79 -8.65 -10.14
CA ALA A 31 -19.59 -7.45 -10.40
C ALA A 31 -18.74 -6.18 -10.29
N TRP A 32 -17.88 -6.07 -9.26
CA TRP A 32 -16.96 -4.93 -9.11
C TRP A 32 -15.99 -4.81 -10.28
N ALA A 33 -15.35 -5.90 -10.71
CA ALA A 33 -14.39 -5.83 -11.81
C ALA A 33 -15.05 -5.42 -13.14
N GLN A 34 -16.29 -5.86 -13.38
CA GLN A 34 -17.07 -5.40 -14.55
C GLN A 34 -17.41 -3.92 -14.47
N ALA A 35 -17.82 -3.43 -13.29
CA ALA A 35 -18.09 -2.01 -13.08
C ALA A 35 -16.83 -1.16 -13.29
N ALA A 36 -15.69 -1.59 -12.74
CA ALA A 36 -14.41 -0.91 -12.94
C ALA A 36 -14.01 -0.85 -14.43
N CYS A 37 -14.18 -1.93 -15.20
CA CYS A 37 -13.93 -1.89 -16.64
C CYS A 37 -14.87 -0.93 -17.37
N ALA A 38 -16.14 -0.86 -16.97
CA ALA A 38 -17.12 0.06 -17.56
C ALA A 38 -16.76 1.53 -17.28
N ASP A 39 -16.33 1.85 -16.06
CA ASP A 39 -15.88 3.19 -15.67
C ASP A 39 -14.61 3.62 -16.43
N LEU A 40 -13.77 2.65 -16.78
CA LEU A 40 -12.59 2.84 -17.63
C LEU A 40 -12.90 2.79 -19.15
N PHE A 41 -14.18 2.68 -19.53
CA PHE A 41 -14.65 2.58 -20.93
C PHE A 41 -14.01 1.43 -21.72
N VAL A 42 -13.62 0.34 -21.05
CA VAL A 42 -13.04 -0.86 -21.67
C VAL A 42 -14.16 -1.78 -22.14
N THR A 43 -14.07 -2.27 -23.39
CA THR A 43 -15.09 -3.18 -23.96
C THR A 43 -14.46 -4.32 -24.73
N GLY A 44 -15.20 -5.44 -24.86
CA GLY A 44 -14.81 -6.56 -25.73
C GLY A 44 -13.72 -7.44 -25.11
N PRO A 45 -12.77 -8.00 -25.90
CA PRO A 45 -11.75 -8.90 -25.36
C PRO A 45 -10.89 -8.30 -24.25
N ALA A 46 -10.54 -7.01 -24.36
CA ALA A 46 -9.74 -6.31 -23.36
C ALA A 46 -10.47 -6.17 -22.01
N GLU A 47 -11.81 -6.07 -22.04
CA GLU A 47 -12.63 -6.01 -20.82
C GLU A 47 -12.52 -7.31 -20.03
N VAL A 48 -12.55 -8.45 -20.73
CA VAL A 48 -12.43 -9.78 -20.11
C VAL A 48 -11.06 -9.95 -19.46
N GLU A 49 -9.99 -9.60 -20.18
CA GLU A 49 -8.62 -9.71 -19.69
C GLU A 49 -8.38 -8.82 -18.47
N LEU A 50 -8.80 -7.55 -18.53
CA LEU A 50 -8.67 -6.62 -17.41
C LEU A 50 -9.52 -7.08 -16.22
N ALA A 51 -10.78 -7.50 -16.44
CA ALA A 51 -11.65 -7.96 -15.36
C ALA A 51 -11.11 -9.24 -14.68
N ASP A 52 -10.45 -10.14 -15.43
CA ASP A 52 -9.73 -11.29 -14.86
C ASP A 52 -8.54 -10.84 -14.01
N GLN A 53 -7.74 -9.89 -14.50
CA GLN A 53 -6.61 -9.33 -13.76
C GLN A 53 -7.07 -8.66 -12.46
N LEU A 54 -8.07 -7.77 -12.52
CA LEU A 54 -8.66 -7.07 -11.38
C LEU A 54 -9.10 -8.05 -10.29
N ARG A 55 -9.90 -9.06 -10.67
CA ARG A 55 -10.36 -10.10 -9.74
C ARG A 55 -9.22 -10.88 -9.11
N SER A 56 -8.21 -11.22 -9.89
CA SER A 56 -7.05 -11.98 -9.42
C SER A 56 -6.27 -11.19 -8.36
N VAL A 57 -5.99 -9.91 -8.62
CA VAL A 57 -5.26 -9.05 -7.67
C VAL A 57 -6.12 -8.75 -6.44
N ALA A 58 -7.39 -8.37 -6.62
CA ALA A 58 -8.31 -8.09 -5.52
C ALA A 58 -8.49 -9.30 -4.60
N ARG A 59 -8.55 -10.53 -5.15
CA ARG A 59 -8.61 -11.76 -4.34
C ARG A 59 -7.36 -11.93 -3.48
N ARG A 60 -6.16 -11.76 -4.04
CA ARG A 60 -4.90 -11.86 -3.29
C ARG A 60 -4.83 -10.81 -2.17
N LEU A 61 -5.32 -9.59 -2.44
CA LEU A 61 -5.39 -8.54 -1.42
C LEU A 61 -6.38 -8.92 -0.31
N ARG A 62 -7.57 -9.44 -0.65
CA ARG A 62 -8.53 -9.95 0.35
C ARG A 62 -7.97 -11.10 1.19
N GLU A 63 -7.19 -12.00 0.59
CA GLU A 63 -6.52 -13.09 1.31
C GLU A 63 -5.49 -12.58 2.34
N ARG A 64 -4.84 -11.43 2.06
CA ARG A 64 -3.97 -10.73 3.01
C ARG A 64 -4.77 -9.94 4.07
N ALA A 65 -6.01 -9.57 3.76
CA ALA A 65 -6.93 -8.82 4.61
C ALA A 65 -6.36 -7.50 5.19
N PRO A 66 -5.80 -6.60 4.35
CA PRO A 66 -5.42 -5.28 4.83
C PRO A 66 -6.65 -4.44 5.17
N ASP A 67 -6.46 -3.41 5.99
CA ASP A 67 -7.51 -2.42 6.29
C ASP A 67 -8.05 -1.76 5.02
N THR A 68 -7.17 -1.37 4.08
CA THR A 68 -7.58 -0.93 2.73
C THR A 68 -6.61 -1.39 1.65
N GLY A 69 -7.10 -1.50 0.42
CA GLY A 69 -6.28 -1.77 -0.76
C GLY A 69 -6.81 -1.08 -2.02
N ALA A 70 -5.92 -0.65 -2.90
CA ALA A 70 -6.26 -0.02 -4.17
C ALA A 70 -5.33 -0.50 -5.30
N LEU A 71 -5.84 -0.42 -6.53
CA LEU A 71 -5.13 -0.76 -7.76
C LEU A 71 -4.95 0.50 -8.60
N TRP A 72 -3.75 0.73 -9.13
CA TRP A 72 -3.48 1.85 -10.01
C TRP A 72 -3.46 1.43 -11.47
N ILE A 73 -4.35 2.03 -12.26
CA ILE A 73 -4.63 1.71 -13.67
C ILE A 73 -4.77 3.04 -14.42
N PRO A 74 -3.65 3.69 -14.78
CA PRO A 74 -3.69 4.99 -15.46
C PRO A 74 -4.19 4.86 -16.91
N ASP A 75 -3.94 3.71 -17.53
CA ASP A 75 -4.43 3.35 -18.86
C ASP A 75 -4.77 1.85 -18.85
N PRO A 76 -6.02 1.46 -19.17
CA PRO A 76 -6.45 0.08 -19.15
C PRO A 76 -5.68 -0.84 -20.11
N VAL A 77 -5.01 -0.29 -21.13
CA VAL A 77 -4.16 -1.06 -22.05
C VAL A 77 -2.99 -1.73 -21.33
N TYR A 78 -2.48 -1.10 -20.26
CA TYR A 78 -1.37 -1.65 -19.48
C TYR A 78 -1.83 -2.47 -18.26
N GLY A 79 -3.12 -2.45 -17.95
CA GLY A 79 -3.70 -3.12 -16.80
C GLY A 79 -3.21 -2.55 -15.46
N VAL A 80 -3.17 -3.40 -14.43
CA VAL A 80 -2.73 -2.99 -13.08
C VAL A 80 -1.22 -2.80 -13.05
N LEU A 81 -0.77 -1.56 -12.83
CA LEU A 81 0.65 -1.20 -12.80
C LEU A 81 1.22 -1.10 -11.38
N ALA A 82 0.39 -0.71 -10.41
CA ALA A 82 0.75 -0.68 -9.00
C ALA A 82 -0.41 -1.08 -8.10
N THR A 83 -0.06 -1.46 -6.87
CA THR A 83 -1.01 -1.70 -5.77
C THR A 83 -0.63 -0.84 -4.58
N LEU A 84 -1.62 -0.30 -3.89
CA LEU A 84 -1.48 0.38 -2.61
C LEU A 84 -2.21 -0.45 -1.56
N VAL A 85 -1.58 -0.62 -0.42
CA VAL A 85 -2.13 -1.32 0.74
C VAL A 85 -1.89 -0.47 1.97
N THR A 86 -2.86 -0.40 2.86
CA THR A 86 -2.67 0.20 4.18
C THR A 86 -3.13 -0.73 5.29
N ASP A 87 -2.42 -0.71 6.40
CA ASP A 87 -2.71 -1.55 7.57
C ASP A 87 -2.30 -0.87 8.88
N ARG A 88 -2.94 -1.24 9.98
CA ARG A 88 -2.50 -0.89 11.33
C ARG A 88 -1.51 -1.93 11.81
N VAL A 89 -0.33 -1.47 12.21
CA VAL A 89 0.72 -2.36 12.70
C VAL A 89 1.20 -1.93 14.07
N ARG A 90 1.33 -2.89 14.98
CA ARG A 90 1.94 -2.64 16.29
C ARG A 90 3.43 -2.45 16.09
N VAL A 91 3.97 -1.41 16.71
CA VAL A 91 5.40 -1.10 16.61
C VAL A 91 6.03 -1.06 17.98
N ALA A 92 7.25 -1.58 18.05
CA ALA A 92 8.09 -1.46 19.23
C ALA A 92 9.28 -0.57 18.87
N GLY A 93 9.45 0.51 19.63
CA GLY A 93 10.61 1.39 19.50
C GLY A 93 10.32 2.71 18.78
N THR A 94 11.39 3.48 18.67
CA THR A 94 11.48 4.81 18.06
C THR A 94 11.71 4.70 16.55
N PRO A 95 11.45 5.76 15.77
CA PRO A 95 11.80 5.80 14.36
C PRO A 95 13.26 5.42 14.07
N GLU A 96 14.20 5.82 14.93
CA GLU A 96 15.63 5.52 14.79
C GLU A 96 15.93 4.03 14.99
N GLU A 97 15.27 3.38 15.95
CA GLU A 97 15.39 1.94 16.19
C GLU A 97 14.82 1.14 15.01
N LEU A 98 13.65 1.54 14.51
CA LEU A 98 13.02 0.93 13.32
C LEU A 98 13.89 1.10 12.07
N VAL A 99 14.53 2.26 11.87
CA VAL A 99 15.50 2.44 10.77
C VAL A 99 16.67 1.46 10.86
N ALA A 100 17.20 1.24 12.06
CA ALA A 100 18.27 0.27 12.27
C ALA A 100 17.78 -1.15 11.96
N GLU A 101 16.59 -1.53 12.46
CA GLU A 101 15.96 -2.81 12.17
C GLU A 101 15.82 -3.06 10.66
N TYR A 102 15.24 -2.11 9.92
CA TYR A 102 15.05 -2.28 8.47
C TYR A 102 16.35 -2.33 7.68
N ARG A 103 17.42 -1.65 8.13
CA ARG A 103 18.74 -1.68 7.47
C ARG A 103 19.49 -2.98 7.71
N PHE A 104 19.30 -3.59 8.88
CA PHE A 104 19.98 -4.81 9.29
C PHE A 104 19.07 -6.04 9.27
N ALA A 105 17.91 -5.94 8.62
CA ALA A 105 17.02 -7.06 8.40
C ALA A 105 17.75 -8.21 7.70
N ALA A 106 17.50 -9.45 8.16
CA ALA A 106 18.19 -10.64 7.67
C ALA A 106 17.96 -10.92 6.18
N ASP A 107 16.84 -10.43 5.65
CA ASP A 107 16.53 -10.44 4.22
C ASP A 107 16.62 -9.00 3.67
N PRO A 108 17.74 -8.66 3.01
CA PRO A 108 17.89 -7.35 2.40
C PRO A 108 17.13 -7.23 1.07
N GLY A 109 16.52 -8.31 0.55
CA GLY A 109 16.06 -8.37 -0.84
C GLY A 109 17.23 -8.48 -1.83
N LEU A 110 17.05 -7.97 -3.04
CA LEU A 110 18.06 -8.05 -4.10
C LEU A 110 19.18 -7.01 -3.98
N ALA A 111 18.95 -5.98 -3.18
CA ALA A 111 19.92 -4.93 -2.85
C ALA A 111 19.58 -4.32 -1.48
N PRO A 112 20.55 -3.77 -0.74
CA PRO A 112 20.27 -3.14 0.55
C PRO A 112 19.14 -2.10 0.45
N PRO A 113 18.17 -2.10 1.38
CA PRO A 113 17.03 -1.20 1.33
C PRO A 113 17.46 0.26 1.50
N GLN A 114 16.79 1.17 0.81
CA GLN A 114 16.92 2.59 1.07
C GLN A 114 15.99 2.96 2.22
N VAL A 115 16.56 3.33 3.37
CA VAL A 115 15.81 3.61 4.60
C VAL A 115 16.07 5.03 5.09
N ALA A 116 15.01 5.81 5.30
CA ALA A 116 15.07 7.19 5.78
C ALA A 116 13.92 7.50 6.75
N ILE A 117 14.16 8.45 7.66
CA ILE A 117 13.08 9.08 8.44
C ILE A 117 12.57 10.28 7.65
N VAL A 118 11.26 10.36 7.46
CA VAL A 118 10.57 11.48 6.81
C VAL A 118 9.54 12.08 7.75
N GLN A 119 9.17 13.33 7.53
CA GLN A 119 8.09 13.99 8.28
C GLN A 119 6.87 14.12 7.38
N LEU A 120 5.74 13.56 7.83
CA LEU A 120 4.46 13.64 7.14
C LEU A 120 3.46 14.43 7.98
N PRO A 121 2.37 14.95 7.39
CA PRO A 121 1.34 15.68 8.14
C PRO A 121 0.76 14.87 9.31
N ALA A 122 0.65 13.56 9.17
CA ALA A 122 0.13 12.67 10.21
C ALA A 122 1.16 12.29 11.29
N GLY A 123 2.45 12.59 11.10
CA GLY A 123 3.51 12.27 12.05
C GLY A 123 4.85 11.91 11.39
N PRO A 124 5.90 11.64 12.21
CA PRO A 124 7.14 11.06 11.70
C PRO A 124 6.88 9.69 11.08
N ALA A 125 7.62 9.36 10.03
CA ALA A 125 7.50 8.06 9.36
C ALA A 125 8.87 7.49 8.99
N VAL A 126 8.97 6.17 9.01
CA VAL A 126 10.10 5.44 8.43
C VAL A 126 9.73 5.05 7.00
N ARG A 127 10.47 5.57 6.03
CA ARG A 127 10.35 5.22 4.62
C ARG A 127 11.36 4.14 4.27
N VAL A 128 10.90 3.05 3.68
CA VAL A 128 11.71 1.92 3.22
C VAL A 128 11.41 1.68 1.75
N ARG A 129 12.43 1.71 0.88
CA ARG A 129 12.34 1.33 -0.53
C ARG A 129 13.15 0.07 -0.78
N ARG A 130 12.54 -0.95 -1.38
CA ARG A 130 13.12 -2.29 -1.57
C ARG A 130 12.86 -2.82 -2.97
N LEU A 131 13.83 -3.59 -3.47
CA LEU A 131 13.72 -4.37 -4.70
C LEU A 131 13.78 -5.85 -4.30
N GLU A 132 12.76 -6.62 -4.67
CA GLU A 132 12.61 -8.00 -4.24
C GLU A 132 12.00 -8.87 -5.33
N THR A 133 12.19 -10.18 -5.19
CA THR A 133 11.58 -11.17 -6.07
C THR A 133 10.45 -11.86 -5.33
N VAL A 134 9.25 -11.84 -5.90
CA VAL A 134 8.09 -12.56 -5.37
C VAL A 134 7.70 -13.71 -6.29
N ALA A 135 7.28 -14.82 -5.71
CA ALA A 135 6.67 -15.89 -6.50
C ALA A 135 5.36 -15.37 -7.08
N ASN A 136 5.24 -15.37 -8.41
CA ASN A 136 3.95 -15.21 -9.04
C ASN A 136 3.16 -16.51 -8.87
N GLY A 137 1.82 -16.43 -8.91
CA GLY A 137 0.93 -17.58 -8.72
C GLY A 137 1.07 -18.70 -9.77
N LEU A 138 1.99 -18.56 -10.74
CA LEU A 138 2.34 -19.56 -11.74
C LEU A 138 3.70 -20.23 -11.46
N GLY A 139 4.33 -19.95 -10.30
CA GLY A 139 5.61 -20.52 -9.90
C GLY A 139 6.83 -19.87 -10.55
N ALA A 140 6.64 -18.80 -11.33
CA ALA A 140 7.72 -17.98 -11.84
C ALA A 140 8.01 -16.82 -10.89
N GLU A 141 9.27 -16.44 -10.81
CA GLU A 141 9.71 -15.31 -10.01
C GLU A 141 9.43 -13.99 -10.75
N GLN A 142 8.83 -13.03 -10.06
CA GLN A 142 8.57 -11.69 -10.56
C GLN A 142 9.33 -10.68 -9.72
N LEU A 143 10.09 -9.84 -10.42
CA LEU A 143 10.79 -8.72 -9.81
C LEU A 143 9.80 -7.59 -9.54
N ILE A 144 9.78 -7.11 -8.30
CA ILE A 144 8.94 -6.01 -7.85
C ILE A 144 9.76 -4.99 -7.07
N GLU A 145 9.26 -3.78 -7.04
CA GLU A 145 9.77 -2.74 -6.16
C GLU A 145 8.65 -2.27 -5.23
N THR A 146 9.03 -2.03 -3.98
CA THR A 146 8.12 -1.62 -2.91
C THR A 146 8.62 -0.36 -2.22
N VAL A 147 7.68 0.52 -1.87
CA VAL A 147 7.91 1.64 -0.93
C VAL A 147 6.92 1.53 0.21
N THR A 148 7.44 1.34 1.40
CA THR A 148 6.70 1.35 2.65
C THR A 148 6.91 2.67 3.37
N HIS A 149 5.82 3.31 3.79
CA HIS A 149 5.82 4.36 4.79
C HIS A 149 5.17 3.82 6.06
N LEU A 150 5.99 3.62 7.09
CA LEU A 150 5.51 3.28 8.43
C LEU A 150 5.35 4.59 9.20
N VAL A 151 4.12 5.10 9.28
CA VAL A 151 3.78 6.38 9.91
C VAL A 151 3.51 6.15 11.39
N LEU A 152 4.11 6.96 12.27
CA LEU A 152 3.96 6.89 13.72
C LEU A 152 3.25 8.15 14.24
N PRO A 153 1.90 8.20 14.22
CA PRO A 153 1.20 9.38 14.69
C PRO A 153 1.40 9.60 16.20
N PRO A 154 1.56 10.85 16.65
CA PRO A 154 1.86 11.14 18.04
C PRO A 154 0.69 10.79 18.97
N GLY A 155 0.96 9.94 19.96
CA GLY A 155 -0.01 9.60 21.01
C GLY A 155 -1.07 8.56 20.61
N ILE A 156 -0.99 8.02 19.40
CA ILE A 156 -1.87 6.94 18.94
C ILE A 156 -1.39 5.61 19.51
N VAL A 157 -2.32 4.89 20.13
CA VAL A 157 -2.11 3.56 20.71
C VAL A 157 -3.31 2.65 20.40
N ASP A 158 -3.08 1.35 20.46
CA ASP A 158 -4.13 0.32 20.40
C ASP A 158 -4.88 0.23 21.76
N VAL A 159 -5.92 -0.62 21.81
CA VAL A 159 -6.76 -0.84 22.99
C VAL A 159 -5.99 -1.33 24.22
N ASP A 160 -4.82 -1.92 24.03
CA ASP A 160 -3.92 -2.43 25.07
C ASP A 160 -2.74 -1.49 25.39
N ASP A 161 -2.80 -0.23 24.97
CA ASP A 161 -1.75 0.78 25.12
C ASP A 161 -0.45 0.49 24.36
N ALA A 162 -0.47 -0.45 23.41
CA ALA A 162 0.64 -0.65 22.48
C ALA A 162 0.72 0.51 21.47
N PRO A 163 1.91 1.07 21.20
CA PRO A 163 2.08 2.01 20.10
C PRO A 163 1.69 1.39 18.75
N THR A 164 0.85 2.11 18.00
CA THR A 164 0.38 1.66 16.69
C THR A 164 0.83 2.63 15.62
N ALA A 165 1.42 2.08 14.57
CA ALA A 165 1.75 2.78 13.35
C ALA A 165 0.75 2.41 12.25
N ILE A 166 0.76 3.20 11.18
CA ILE A 166 0.04 2.89 9.95
C ILE A 166 1.09 2.56 8.90
N GLU A 167 1.05 1.33 8.40
CA GLU A 167 1.88 0.90 7.29
C GLU A 167 1.16 1.21 5.99
N LEU A 168 1.75 2.04 5.13
CA LEU A 168 1.30 2.26 3.76
C LEU A 168 2.35 1.68 2.81
N VAL A 169 1.96 0.71 2.00
CA VAL A 169 2.85 0.03 1.04
C VAL A 169 2.35 0.28 -0.37
N VAL A 170 3.23 0.78 -1.24
CA VAL A 170 3.00 0.81 -2.68
C VAL A 170 3.97 -0.15 -3.35
N THR A 171 3.43 -1.00 -4.22
CA THR A 171 4.17 -2.06 -4.93
C THR A 171 3.93 -1.93 -6.43
N TRP A 172 4.99 -2.04 -7.23
CA TRP A 172 4.90 -2.01 -8.69
C TRP A 172 5.87 -2.99 -9.36
N THR A 173 5.65 -3.21 -10.65
CA THR A 173 6.45 -4.12 -11.48
C THR A 173 7.24 -3.40 -12.58
N LEU A 174 6.86 -2.16 -12.91
CA LEU A 174 7.44 -1.36 -13.97
C LEU A 174 8.68 -0.59 -13.46
N LEU A 175 9.80 -1.29 -13.32
CA LEU A 175 10.98 -0.76 -12.61
C LEU A 175 11.62 0.48 -13.21
N GLN A 176 11.50 0.69 -14.52
CA GLN A 176 12.09 1.86 -15.17
C GLN A 176 11.44 3.19 -14.74
N GLU A 177 10.22 3.14 -14.18
CA GLU A 177 9.49 4.30 -13.65
C GLU A 177 9.54 4.36 -12.12
N GLY A 178 10.47 3.65 -11.48
CA GLY A 178 10.47 3.47 -10.02
C GLY A 178 10.54 4.78 -9.22
N ASP A 179 11.15 5.84 -9.76
CA ASP A 179 11.17 7.15 -9.10
C ASP A 179 9.80 7.85 -9.14
N GLU A 180 9.03 7.68 -10.21
CA GLU A 180 7.66 8.20 -10.32
C GLU A 180 6.73 7.48 -9.34
N PHE A 181 6.81 6.14 -9.29
CA PHE A 181 6.05 5.35 -8.31
C PHE A 181 6.45 5.65 -6.87
N ALA A 182 7.74 5.88 -6.61
CA ALA A 182 8.21 6.26 -5.29
C ALA A 182 7.71 7.65 -4.85
N GLN A 183 7.60 8.59 -5.79
CA GLN A 183 7.00 9.90 -5.57
C GLN A 183 5.49 9.76 -5.31
N MET A 184 4.79 8.96 -6.12
CA MET A 184 3.36 8.66 -5.93
C MET A 184 3.08 8.05 -4.55
N ALA A 185 3.94 7.14 -4.08
CA ALA A 185 3.86 6.57 -2.74
C ALA A 185 4.06 7.62 -1.64
N ALA A 186 4.98 8.57 -1.83
CA ALA A 186 5.19 9.67 -0.90
C ALA A 186 4.00 10.64 -0.86
N GLU A 187 3.36 10.89 -2.00
CA GLU A 187 2.16 11.72 -2.08
C GLU A 187 0.95 11.07 -1.39
N ALA A 188 0.74 9.76 -1.61
CA ALA A 188 -0.28 9.00 -0.89
C ALA A 188 -0.07 9.05 0.63
N ALA A 189 1.17 8.79 1.09
CA ALA A 189 1.52 8.90 2.51
C ALA A 189 1.35 10.33 3.07
N GLY A 190 1.64 11.35 2.25
CA GLY A 190 1.42 12.75 2.59
C GLY A 190 -0.06 13.14 2.73
N ARG A 191 -0.99 12.36 2.16
CA ARG A 191 -2.44 12.54 2.26
C ARG A 191 -3.08 11.73 3.40
N LEU A 192 -2.30 10.92 4.11
CA LEU A 192 -2.78 10.17 5.27
C LEU A 192 -3.27 11.13 6.36
N ARG A 193 -4.45 10.85 6.91
CA ARG A 193 -5.05 11.63 8.01
C ARG A 193 -5.47 10.70 9.14
N ILE A 194 -5.27 11.16 10.37
CA ILE A 194 -5.83 10.52 11.57
C ILE A 194 -7.17 11.17 11.87
N VAL A 195 -8.19 10.35 12.07
CA VAL A 195 -9.56 10.77 12.34
C VAL A 195 -9.93 10.33 13.75
N PRO A 196 -10.45 11.23 14.61
CA PRO A 196 -11.00 10.82 15.90
C PRO A 196 -12.17 9.84 15.71
N GLY A 197 -12.23 8.81 16.54
CA GLY A 197 -13.40 7.92 16.64
C GLY A 197 -14.58 8.57 17.33
#